data_AF-A0A914Y883-F1
#
_entry.id   AF-A0A914Y883-F1
#
_cell.length_a   1.000
_cell.length_b   1.000
_cell.length_c   1.000
_cell.angle_alpha   90.00
_cell.angle_beta   90.00
_cell.angle_gamma   90.00
#
_symmetry.space_group_name_H-M   'P 1'
#
loop_
_entity.id
_entity.type
_entity.pdbx_description
1 polymer ?
#
loop_
_entity_poly.entity_id
_entity_poly.type
_entity_poly.pdbx_seq_one_letter_code
_entity_poly.pdbx_strand_id
1 'polypeptide(L)'
;MKCRISYYFAIKNLPHETIDWSNIEPTTPIAVTWGVFPGCEIAQPTVVDPLSFRVWKNEAYDAWINGWANIYPAESESRKIIENIHDNYCLVTLVDNDYVKASVLFEVLEKAIEK
;
A
#
# COMPACT_ATOMS: atom_id res chain seq x y z
N MET A 1 4.47 -10.65 20.94
CA MET A 1 3.89 -11.59 19.95
C MET A 1 3.63 -10.77 18.68
N LYS A 2 4.33 -11.02 17.57
CA LYS A 2 4.15 -10.23 16.33
C LYS A 2 2.78 -10.57 15.71
N CYS A 3 2.03 -9.56 15.29
CA CYS A 3 0.78 -9.73 14.56
C CYS A 3 1.05 -10.48 13.24
N ARG A 4 0.16 -11.40 12.84
CA ARG A 4 0.31 -12.16 11.58
C ARG A 4 0.28 -11.23 10.37
N ILE A 5 -0.69 -10.32 10.33
CA ILE A 5 -0.81 -9.34 9.26
C ILE A 5 -0.18 -8.02 9.69
N SER A 6 0.73 -7.53 8.86
CA SER A 6 1.23 -6.16 8.91
C SER A 6 0.50 -5.32 7.88
N TYR A 7 0.07 -4.11 8.26
CA TYR A 7 -0.70 -3.23 7.38
C TYR A 7 -0.17 -1.80 7.37
N TYR A 8 -0.40 -1.11 6.26
CA TYR A 8 -0.27 0.33 6.14
C TYR A 8 -1.48 0.87 5.36
N PHE A 9 -2.14 1.89 5.89
CA PHE A 9 -3.22 2.63 5.27
C PHE A 9 -2.80 4.08 5.11
N ALA A 10 -3.05 4.67 3.95
CA ALA A 10 -2.95 6.11 3.73
C ALA A 10 -4.27 6.65 3.17
N ILE A 11 -4.89 7.55 3.92
CA ILE A 11 -6.12 8.24 3.53
C ILE A 11 -5.78 9.69 3.22
N LYS A 12 -6.13 10.13 2.01
CA LYS A 12 -6.03 11.53 1.65
C LYS A 12 -7.14 12.31 2.35
N ASN A 13 -6.78 13.18 3.30
CA ASN A 13 -7.72 14.06 3.98
C ASN A 13 -7.28 15.49 3.70
N LEU A 14 -8.04 16.22 2.88
CA LEU A 14 -7.71 17.58 2.42
C LEU A 14 -6.52 17.61 1.44
N PRO A 15 -6.28 18.72 0.70
CA PRO A 15 -5.31 18.74 -0.40
C PRO A 15 -3.85 18.52 0.01
N HIS A 16 -3.53 18.58 1.31
CA HIS A 16 -2.16 18.57 1.81
C HIS A 16 -1.93 17.70 3.06
N GLU A 17 -2.95 17.02 3.58
CA GLU A 17 -2.81 16.16 4.74
C GLU A 17 -3.19 14.73 4.37
N THR A 18 -2.42 13.77 4.86
CA THR A 18 -2.68 12.35 4.61
C THR A 18 -2.51 11.65 5.94
N ILE A 19 -3.59 11.03 6.40
CA ILE A 19 -3.57 10.28 7.65
C ILE A 19 -3.07 8.89 7.32
N ASP A 20 -2.00 8.50 8.00
CA ASP A 20 -1.38 7.21 7.85
C ASP A 20 -1.65 6.35 9.10
N TRP A 21 -2.12 5.12 8.91
CA TRP A 21 -2.31 4.15 9.99
C TRP A 21 -1.55 2.86 9.69
N SER A 22 -0.85 2.34 10.69
CA SER A 22 -0.06 1.12 10.55
C SER A 22 0.10 0.42 11.90
N ASN A 23 0.24 -0.90 11.87
CA ASN A 23 0.69 -1.70 13.02
C ASN A 23 2.17 -2.09 12.94
N ILE A 24 2.91 -1.47 12.01
CA ILE A 24 4.33 -1.68 11.78
C ILE A 24 5.11 -0.62 12.55
N GLU A 25 6.29 -0.98 13.05
CA GLU A 25 7.22 -0.02 13.64
C GLU A 25 7.59 1.05 12.60
N PRO A 26 7.43 2.36 12.89
CA PRO A 26 7.47 3.42 11.86
C PRO A 26 8.78 3.57 11.08
N THR A 27 9.86 2.96 11.55
CA THR A 27 11.21 3.08 10.96
C THR A 27 11.84 1.73 10.64
N THR A 28 11.13 0.62 10.87
CA THR A 28 11.69 -0.73 10.64
C THR A 28 11.06 -1.36 9.40
N PRO A 29 11.85 -1.65 8.36
CA PRO A 29 11.35 -2.33 7.17
C PRO A 29 11.07 -3.82 7.44
N ILE A 30 10.14 -4.38 6.68
CA ILE A 30 9.81 -5.81 6.67
C ILE A 30 10.39 -6.42 5.40
N ALA A 31 11.32 -7.38 5.52
CA ALA A 31 11.77 -8.16 4.37
C ALA A 31 10.65 -9.09 3.89
N VAL A 32 10.31 -9.01 2.61
CA VAL A 32 9.25 -9.83 1.98
C VAL A 32 9.80 -10.84 0.98
N THR A 33 11.02 -10.61 0.50
CA THR A 33 11.74 -11.55 -0.36
C THR A 33 13.16 -11.70 0.18
N TRP A 34 13.60 -12.95 0.38
CA TRP A 34 14.97 -13.25 0.76
C TRP A 34 15.43 -14.59 0.18
N GLY A 35 16.74 -14.78 0.13
CA GLY A 35 17.37 -16.01 -0.35
C GLY A 35 18.57 -16.40 0.52
N VAL A 36 18.75 -17.71 0.71
CA VAL A 36 19.89 -18.30 1.41
C VAL A 36 20.67 -19.12 0.41
N PHE A 37 21.96 -18.83 0.25
CA PHE A 37 22.83 -19.45 -0.74
C PHE A 37 24.09 -20.03 -0.06
N PRO A 38 24.56 -21.23 -0.44
CA PRO A 38 25.74 -21.84 0.18
C PRO A 38 27.00 -20.96 0.03
N GLY A 39 27.68 -20.68 1.14
CA GLY A 39 28.90 -19.88 1.15
C GLY A 39 28.69 -18.38 0.91
N CYS A 40 27.45 -17.89 0.94
CA CYS A 40 27.11 -16.48 0.78
C CYS A 40 26.30 -15.96 1.98
N GLU A 41 26.27 -14.63 2.14
CA GLU A 41 25.36 -13.97 3.08
C GLU A 41 23.90 -14.07 2.61
N ILE A 42 22.96 -13.87 3.54
CA ILE A 42 21.54 -13.83 3.22
C ILE A 42 21.24 -12.58 2.38
N ALA A 43 20.63 -12.78 1.21
CA ALA A 43 20.20 -11.68 0.36
C ALA A 43 18.73 -11.33 0.66
N GLN A 44 18.41 -10.04 0.77
CA GLN A 44 17.05 -9.54 1.05
C GLN A 44 16.71 -8.41 0.07
N PRO A 45 16.43 -8.71 -1.20
CA PRO A 45 16.33 -7.70 -2.26
C PRO A 45 15.06 -6.85 -2.19
N THR A 46 14.03 -7.26 -1.44
CA THR A 46 12.74 -6.58 -1.42
C THR A 46 12.21 -6.45 0.00
N VAL A 47 11.85 -5.21 0.36
CA VAL A 47 11.31 -4.86 1.66
C VAL A 47 10.05 -4.00 1.52
N VAL A 48 9.19 -4.05 2.54
CA VAL A 48 8.13 -3.08 2.77
C VAL A 48 8.62 -2.13 3.85
N ASP A 49 8.93 -0.90 3.45
CA ASP A 49 9.45 0.15 4.34
C ASP A 49 8.41 1.25 4.56
N PRO A 50 7.98 1.50 5.82
CA PRO A 50 7.04 2.58 6.14
C PRO A 50 7.52 3.97 5.70
N LEU A 51 8.83 4.24 5.72
CA LEU A 51 9.36 5.55 5.31
C LEU A 51 9.28 5.73 3.80
N SER A 52 9.69 4.72 3.04
CA SER A 52 9.53 4.68 1.58
C SER A 52 8.05 4.81 1.18
N PHE A 53 7.13 4.15 1.89
CA PHE A 53 5.69 4.24 1.61
C PHE A 53 5.16 5.67 1.76
N ARG A 54 5.61 6.42 2.77
CA ARG A 54 5.19 7.82 2.99
C ARG A 54 5.56 8.75 1.85
N VAL A 55 6.68 8.48 1.19
CA VAL A 55 7.12 9.24 0.02
C VAL A 55 6.36 8.76 -1.22
N TRP A 56 6.34 7.44 -1.43
CA TRP A 56 5.73 6.82 -2.60
C TRP A 56 4.22 7.09 -2.72
N LYS A 57 3.49 7.21 -1.61
CA LYS A 57 2.04 7.46 -1.65
C LYS A 57 1.68 8.71 -2.45
N ASN A 58 2.50 9.76 -2.39
CA ASN A 58 2.25 11.00 -3.13
C ASN A 58 2.34 10.75 -4.63
N GLU A 59 3.37 10.02 -5.07
CA GLU A 59 3.51 9.60 -6.47
C GLU A 59 2.36 8.70 -6.93
N ALA A 60 1.90 7.79 -6.06
CA ALA A 60 0.78 6.90 -6.36
C ALA A 60 -0.54 7.68 -6.53
N TYR A 61 -0.82 8.68 -5.69
CA TYR A 61 -1.98 9.56 -5.86
C TYR A 61 -1.83 10.44 -7.11
N ASP A 62 -0.64 11.00 -7.36
CA ASP A 62 -0.39 11.83 -8.54
C ASP A 62 -0.59 11.07 -9.85
N ALA A 63 -0.32 9.76 -9.88
CA ALA A 63 -0.54 8.92 -11.06
C ALA A 63 -2.02 8.91 -11.50
N TRP A 64 -2.98 9.01 -10.58
CA TRP A 64 -4.40 9.09 -10.94
C TRP A 64 -4.71 10.36 -11.73
N ILE A 65 -4.14 11.50 -11.32
CA ILE A 65 -4.43 12.79 -11.97
C ILE A 65 -3.57 12.97 -13.22
N ASN A 66 -2.25 12.90 -13.05
CA ASN A 66 -1.29 13.22 -14.10
C ASN A 66 -1.15 12.09 -15.13
N GLY A 67 -1.34 10.84 -14.71
CA GLY A 67 -1.25 9.67 -15.60
C GLY A 67 -2.58 9.29 -16.25
N TRP A 68 -3.71 9.48 -15.56
CA TRP A 68 -5.01 8.98 -16.03
C TRP A 68 -6.05 10.08 -16.27
N ALA A 69 -6.36 10.93 -15.30
CA ALA A 69 -7.45 11.92 -15.42
C ALA A 69 -7.22 12.91 -16.57
N ASN A 70 -5.97 13.36 -16.75
CA ASN A 70 -5.60 14.37 -17.73
C ASN A 70 -5.68 13.92 -19.19
N ILE A 71 -5.87 12.62 -19.47
CA ILE A 71 -6.12 12.15 -20.85
C ILE A 71 -7.54 12.48 -21.32
N TYR A 72 -8.43 12.85 -20.38
CA TYR A 72 -9.81 13.20 -20.67
C TYR A 72 -10.04 14.71 -20.56
N PRO A 73 -11.00 15.28 -21.33
CA PRO A 73 -11.40 16.67 -21.18
C PRO A 73 -11.83 17.00 -19.74
N ALA A 74 -11.54 18.23 -19.30
CA ALA A 74 -11.81 18.72 -17.94
C ALA A 74 -13.26 18.45 -17.47
N GLU A 75 -14.23 18.68 -18.36
CA GLU A 75 -15.67 18.56 -18.04
C GLU A 75 -16.26 17.16 -18.29
N SER A 76 -15.43 16.19 -18.67
CA SER A 76 -15.92 14.85 -19.01
C SER A 76 -16.30 14.03 -17.77
N GLU A 77 -17.35 13.21 -17.90
CA GLU A 77 -17.76 12.28 -16.83
C GLU A 77 -16.64 11.29 -16.48
N SER A 78 -15.85 10.85 -17.47
CA SER A 78 -14.69 9.97 -17.25
C SER A 78 -13.67 10.60 -16.30
N ARG A 79 -13.38 11.89 -16.45
CA ARG A 79 -12.45 12.60 -15.57
C ARG A 79 -13.00 12.72 -14.15
N LYS A 80 -14.28 13.08 -14.00
CA LYS A 80 -14.94 13.19 -12.69
C LYS A 80 -14.90 11.88 -11.90
N ILE A 81 -15.04 10.73 -12.57
CA ILE A 81 -14.93 9.41 -11.93
C ILE A 81 -13.52 9.19 -11.37
N ILE A 82 -12.49 9.53 -12.14
CA ILE A 82 -11.09 9.34 -11.72
C ILE A 82 -10.72 10.28 -10.58
N GLU A 83 -11.12 11.56 -10.66
CA GLU A 83 -10.93 12.53 -9.58
C GLU A 83 -11.64 12.06 -8.29
N ASN A 84 -12.85 11.52 -8.41
CA ASN A 84 -13.57 10.95 -7.28
C ASN A 84 -12.85 9.75 -6.66
N ILE A 85 -12.20 8.88 -7.45
CA ILE A 85 -11.39 7.79 -6.91
C ILE A 85 -10.19 8.36 -6.15
N HIS A 86 -9.45 9.27 -6.78
CA HIS A 86 -8.26 9.90 -6.20
C HIS A 86 -8.55 10.62 -4.86
N ASP A 87 -9.72 11.26 -4.73
CA ASP A 87 -10.05 12.04 -3.54
C ASP A 87 -10.68 11.21 -2.41
N ASN A 88 -11.30 10.06 -2.72
CA ASN A 88 -12.09 9.30 -1.73
C ASN A 88 -11.54 7.91 -1.40
N TYR A 89 -10.62 7.37 -2.20
CA TYR A 89 -10.08 6.02 -1.97
C TYR A 89 -8.83 6.10 -1.09
N CYS A 90 -8.56 5.00 -0.38
CA CYS A 90 -7.36 4.86 0.43
C CYS A 90 -6.37 3.91 -0.24
N LEU A 91 -5.08 4.13 0.03
CA LEU A 91 -4.01 3.25 -0.38
C LEU A 91 -3.70 2.27 0.75
N VAL A 92 -3.65 0.98 0.44
CA VAL A 92 -3.49 -0.08 1.44
C VAL A 92 -2.39 -1.05 1.01
N THR A 93 -1.46 -1.31 1.93
CA THR A 93 -0.47 -2.39 1.82
C THR A 93 -0.71 -3.39 2.93
N LEU A 94 -0.78 -4.68 2.60
CA LEU A 94 -0.91 -5.79 3.53
C LEU A 94 0.23 -6.79 3.33
N VAL A 95 0.79 -7.29 4.42
CA VAL A 95 1.82 -8.34 4.42
C VAL A 95 1.37 -9.45 5.38
N ASP A 96 1.24 -10.67 4.87
CA ASP A 96 1.11 -11.87 5.71
C ASP A 96 2.51 -12.38 6.05
N ASN A 97 2.88 -12.26 7.32
CA ASN A 97 4.22 -12.62 7.79
C ASN A 97 4.40 -14.14 7.97
N ASP A 98 3.32 -14.94 7.92
CA ASP A 98 3.39 -16.40 8.09
C ASP A 98 3.57 -17.11 6.75
N TYR A 99 4.74 -16.91 6.13
CA TYR A 99 5.09 -17.41 4.78
C TYR A 99 5.08 -18.95 4.66
N VAL A 100 5.10 -19.68 5.77
CA VAL A 100 5.06 -21.15 5.79
C VAL A 100 3.63 -21.66 5.59
N LYS A 101 2.63 -20.87 5.99
CA LYS A 101 1.22 -21.24 5.88
C LYS A 101 0.59 -20.67 4.62
N ALA A 102 -0.58 -21.20 4.26
CA ALA A 102 -1.42 -20.58 3.26
C ALA A 102 -1.74 -19.12 3.67
N SER A 103 -1.66 -18.22 2.69
CA SER A 103 -1.96 -16.81 2.89
C SER A 103 -3.40 -16.64 3.36
N VAL A 104 -3.63 -15.71 4.31
CA VAL A 104 -4.98 -15.33 4.75
C VAL A 104 -5.45 -13.99 4.19
N LEU A 105 -4.76 -13.43 3.21
CA LEU A 105 -5.05 -12.08 2.71
C LEU A 105 -6.44 -12.02 2.04
N PHE A 106 -6.85 -13.05 1.33
CA PHE A 106 -8.15 -13.08 0.67
C PHE A 106 -9.31 -13.18 1.68
N GLU A 107 -9.15 -14.00 2.72
CA GLU A 107 -10.13 -14.12 3.80
C GLU A 107 -10.24 -12.82 4.61
N VAL A 108 -9.13 -12.08 4.75
CA VAL A 108 -9.14 -10.74 5.35
C VAL A 108 -9.94 -9.77 4.47
N LEU A 109 -9.78 -9.82 3.14
CA LEU A 109 -10.52 -8.98 2.21
C LEU A 109 -12.02 -9.36 2.16
N GLU A 110 -12.35 -10.64 2.12
CA GLU A 110 -13.73 -11.14 2.18
C GLU A 110 -14.43 -10.61 3.44
N LYS A 111 -13.81 -10.80 4.62
CA LYS A 111 -14.37 -10.27 5.89
C LYS A 111 -14.53 -8.76 5.91
N ALA A 112 -13.64 -8.02 5.23
CA ALA A 112 -13.75 -6.56 5.15
C ALA A 112 -14.94 -6.12 4.26
N ILE A 113 -15.32 -6.94 3.28
CA ILE A 113 -16.44 -6.69 2.36
C ILE A 113 -17.77 -7.16 2.95
N GLU A 114 -17.76 -8.26 3.71
CA GLU A 114 -18.96 -8.96 4.18
C GLU A 114 -19.81 -8.23 5.23
N LYS A 115 -19.33 -7.11 5.81
CA LYS A 115 -20.01 -6.26 6.82
C LYS A 115 -20.99 -6.95 7.77
#